data_AF-A0A7X2TUY5-F1
#
_entry.id   AF-A0A7X2TUY5-F1
#
_cell.length_a   1.000
_cell.length_b   1.000
_cell.length_c   1.000
_cell.angle_alpha   90.00
_cell.angle_beta   90.00
_cell.angle_gamma   90.00
#
_symmetry.space_group_name_H-M   'P 1'
#
loop_
_entity.id
_entity.type
_entity.pdbx_description
1 polymer ?
#
loop_
_entity_poly.entity_id
_entity_poly.type
_entity_poly.pdbx_seq_one_letter_code
_entity_poly.pdbx_strand_id
1 'polypeptide(L)'
;MKIGSGSYEFSLRQDQMAQTHERILAALGELIRPDGFEEVSYRALAREARVTEITVYRHFKDHHELLRAFWSWTDAKLGNRGMPRSEESLIADITPVLIGFDEQEQLMRAALLTSEGRAMRMSVKAERRACFEMALTGATEGLAPEERRRVAAVIQLLYSGYAWLSMRDHWGLTGKAK
;
A
#
# COMPACT_ATOMS: atom_id res chain seq x y z
N MET A 1 -22.87 42.02 12.70
CA MET A 1 -22.74 40.54 12.75
C MET A 1 -21.40 40.17 12.12
N LYS A 2 -20.35 39.95 12.94
CA LYS A 2 -19.00 39.55 12.48
C LYS A 2 -18.78 38.10 12.92
N ILE A 3 -18.87 37.17 11.99
CA ILE A 3 -18.52 35.77 12.18
C ILE A 3 -17.87 35.33 10.86
N GLY A 4 -16.59 34.95 10.86
CA GLY A 4 -15.96 34.41 9.64
C GLY A 4 -14.43 34.29 9.61
N SER A 5 -13.65 35.16 10.25
CA SER A 5 -12.19 35.17 10.03
C SER A 5 -11.43 34.05 10.77
N GLY A 6 -11.78 33.80 12.04
CA GLY A 6 -11.05 32.82 12.87
C GLY A 6 -11.27 31.36 12.46
N SER A 7 -12.46 31.02 11.97
CA SER A 7 -12.75 29.65 11.49
C SER A 7 -12.09 29.36 10.14
N TYR A 8 -11.93 30.38 9.29
CA TYR A 8 -11.30 30.26 7.98
C TYR A 8 -9.77 30.14 8.08
N GLU A 9 -9.12 30.95 8.93
CA GLU A 9 -7.67 30.84 9.19
C GLU A 9 -7.29 29.52 9.88
N PHE A 10 -8.16 28.99 10.73
CA PHE A 10 -7.96 27.69 11.37
C PHE A 10 -8.03 26.54 10.35
N SER A 11 -8.99 26.57 9.43
CA SER A 11 -9.11 25.61 8.33
C SER A 11 -7.86 25.63 7.43
N LEU A 12 -7.43 26.82 7.00
CA LEU A 12 -6.24 26.98 6.14
C LEU A 12 -4.97 26.40 6.78
N ARG A 13 -4.79 26.60 8.10
CA ARG A 13 -3.65 26.02 8.83
C ARG A 13 -3.73 24.50 8.92
N GLN A 14 -4.92 23.95 9.17
CA GLN A 14 -5.10 22.49 9.19
C GLN A 14 -4.83 21.87 7.82
N ASP A 15 -5.34 22.48 6.75
CA ASP A 15 -5.11 22.01 5.38
C ASP A 15 -3.63 22.05 5.01
N GLN A 16 -2.93 23.12 5.41
CA GLN A 16 -1.50 23.26 5.14
C GLN A 16 -0.66 22.26 5.95
N MET A 17 -1.07 21.93 7.18
CA MET A 17 -0.45 20.87 7.98
C MET A 17 -0.69 19.49 7.36
N ALA A 18 -1.91 19.18 6.92
CA ALA A 18 -2.22 17.92 6.27
C ALA A 18 -1.41 17.72 4.97
N GLN A 19 -1.35 18.76 4.13
CA GLN A 19 -0.53 18.73 2.90
C GLN A 19 0.96 18.52 3.19
N THR A 20 1.48 19.13 4.27
CA THR A 20 2.87 18.94 4.67
C THR A 20 3.11 17.51 5.17
N HIS A 21 2.17 16.96 5.93
CA HIS A 21 2.21 15.57 6.39
C HIS A 21 2.28 14.61 5.19
N GLU A 22 1.39 14.75 4.21
CA GLU A 22 1.37 13.90 3.02
C GLU A 22 2.63 14.05 2.16
N ARG A 23 3.18 15.26 2.02
CA ARG A 23 4.44 15.49 1.29
C ARG A 23 5.60 14.73 1.92
N ILE A 24 5.66 14.65 3.25
CA ILE A 24 6.69 13.89 3.94
C ILE A 24 6.51 12.39 3.68
N LEU A 25 5.28 11.87 3.72
CA LEU A 25 5.02 10.46 3.41
C LEU A 25 5.34 10.11 1.95
N ALA A 26 5.00 10.99 1.01
CA ALA A 26 5.35 10.83 -0.40
C ALA A 26 6.87 10.81 -0.60
N ALA A 27 7.59 11.75 0.03
CA ALA A 27 9.05 11.78 0.00
C ALA A 27 9.68 10.51 0.58
N LEU A 28 9.09 9.93 1.62
CA LEU A 28 9.53 8.64 2.13
C LEU A 28 9.37 7.54 1.09
N GLY A 29 8.24 7.51 0.36
CA GLY A 29 8.00 6.59 -0.75
C GLY A 29 9.08 6.61 -1.83
N GLU A 30 9.58 7.80 -2.18
CA GLU A 30 10.68 7.98 -3.16
C GLU A 30 12.04 7.51 -2.63
N LEU A 31 12.23 7.57 -1.31
CA LEU A 31 13.49 7.19 -0.66
C LEU A 31 13.55 5.71 -0.27
N ILE A 32 12.44 4.97 -0.37
CA ILE A 32 12.39 3.53 -0.08
C ILE A 32 13.36 2.76 -0.97
N ARG A 33 13.98 1.75 -0.35
CA ARG A 33 14.80 0.75 -1.02
C ARG A 33 14.25 -0.65 -0.72
N PRO A 34 14.62 -1.68 -1.50
CA PRO A 34 14.07 -3.03 -1.34
C PRO A 34 14.35 -3.65 0.03
N ASP A 35 15.49 -3.29 0.62
CA ASP A 35 15.99 -3.70 1.94
C ASP A 35 15.33 -2.92 3.09
N GLY A 36 14.54 -1.90 2.78
CA GLY A 36 13.64 -1.24 3.72
C GLY A 36 13.95 0.24 3.94
N PHE A 37 13.74 0.67 5.18
CA PHE A 37 13.75 2.09 5.57
C PHE A 37 14.94 2.49 6.45
N GLU A 38 15.76 1.53 6.88
CA GLU A 38 16.83 1.76 7.87
C GLU A 38 17.85 2.82 7.41
N GLU A 39 18.02 2.99 6.09
CA GLU A 39 18.93 3.99 5.52
C GLU A 39 18.30 5.39 5.33
N VAL A 40 16.99 5.55 5.53
CA VAL A 40 16.30 6.83 5.27
C VAL A 40 16.47 7.78 6.46
N SER A 41 17.48 8.66 6.37
CA SER A 41 17.68 9.70 7.39
C SER A 41 16.61 10.81 7.32
N TYR A 42 16.29 11.40 8.47
CA TYR A 42 15.37 12.56 8.56
C TYR A 42 15.87 13.75 7.74
N ARG A 43 17.18 13.91 7.60
CA ARG A 43 17.81 14.91 6.73
C ARG A 43 17.51 14.66 5.26
N ALA A 44 17.66 13.42 4.79
CA ALA A 44 17.32 13.05 3.41
C ALA A 44 15.83 13.25 3.14
N LEU A 45 14.99 12.83 4.10
CA LEU A 45 13.54 12.98 4.04
C LEU A 45 13.10 14.44 3.99
N ALA A 46 13.66 15.30 4.85
CA ALA A 46 13.36 16.73 4.87
C ALA A 46 13.73 17.42 3.54
N ARG A 47 14.91 17.06 2.99
CA ARG A 47 15.37 17.56 1.69
C ARG A 47 14.40 17.15 0.57
N GLU A 48 14.02 15.88 0.50
CA GLU A 48 13.12 15.36 -0.52
C GLU A 48 11.72 16.00 -0.40
N ALA A 49 11.18 16.07 0.82
CA ALA A 49 9.90 16.69 1.09
C ALA A 49 9.92 18.23 0.96
N ARG A 50 11.09 18.86 0.78
CA ARG A 50 11.31 20.32 0.76
C ARG A 50 10.78 21.01 2.02
N VAL A 51 11.17 20.50 3.18
CA VAL A 51 10.87 21.03 4.52
C VAL A 51 12.14 21.02 5.38
N THR A 52 12.05 21.52 6.62
CA THR A 52 13.15 21.42 7.59
C THR A 52 13.08 20.12 8.38
N GLU A 53 14.21 19.64 8.93
CA GLU A 53 14.21 18.48 9.83
C GLU A 53 13.29 18.69 11.05
N ILE A 54 13.26 19.92 11.60
CA ILE A 54 12.34 20.29 12.69
C ILE A 54 10.88 20.11 12.28
N THR A 55 10.54 20.42 11.01
CA THR A 55 9.19 20.17 10.49
C THR A 55 8.90 18.67 10.49
N VAL A 56 9.83 17.82 10.04
CA VAL A 56 9.64 16.36 10.07
C VAL A 56 9.41 15.86 11.50
N TYR A 57 10.25 16.27 12.46
CA TYR A 57 10.09 15.91 13.88
C TYR A 57 8.77 16.38 14.51
N ARG A 58 8.20 17.50 14.05
CA ARG A 58 6.88 17.97 14.51
C ARG A 58 5.73 17.09 14.00
N HIS A 59 5.88 16.50 12.82
CA HIS A 59 4.86 15.62 12.23
C HIS A 59 5.02 14.16 12.67
N PHE A 60 6.24 13.70 12.95
CA PHE A 60 6.55 12.33 13.31
C PHE A 60 7.58 12.31 14.44
N LYS A 61 7.16 11.85 15.63
CA LYS A 61 8.00 11.89 16.85
C LYS A 61 9.17 10.92 16.75
N ASP A 62 8.96 9.78 16.10
CA ASP A 62 9.96 8.74 15.90
C ASP A 62 9.76 8.03 14.55
N HIS A 63 10.75 7.20 14.20
CA HIS A 63 10.76 6.45 12.96
C HIS A 63 9.60 5.46 12.88
N HIS A 64 9.18 4.85 14.00
CA HIS A 64 8.07 3.91 13.98
C HIS A 64 6.73 4.61 13.69
N GLU A 65 6.51 5.81 14.21
CA GLU A 65 5.34 6.63 13.90
C GLU A 65 5.31 7.02 12.42
N LEU A 66 6.46 7.44 11.88
CA LEU A 66 6.61 7.73 10.45
C LEU A 66 6.26 6.51 9.58
N LEU A 67 6.82 5.33 9.88
CA LEU A 67 6.55 4.12 9.10
C LEU A 67 5.11 3.65 9.21
N ARG A 68 4.50 3.71 10.41
CA ARG A 68 3.08 3.39 10.57
C ARG A 68 2.19 4.32 9.75
N ALA A 69 2.46 5.63 9.81
CA ALA A 69 1.71 6.62 9.04
C ALA A 69 1.89 6.43 7.53
N PHE A 70 3.13 6.15 7.09
CA PHE A 70 3.45 5.86 5.71
C PHE A 70 2.68 4.65 5.18
N TRP A 71 2.68 3.54 5.92
CA TRP A 71 1.97 2.34 5.50
C TRP A 71 0.46 2.53 5.50
N SER A 72 -0.10 3.27 6.46
CA SER A 72 -1.53 3.64 6.45
C SER A 72 -1.90 4.50 5.24
N TRP A 73 -1.09 5.51 4.92
CA TRP A 73 -1.27 6.37 3.75
C TRP A 73 -1.11 5.61 2.44
N THR A 74 -0.15 4.69 2.39
CA THR A 74 0.09 3.81 1.25
C THR A 74 -1.07 2.84 1.06
N ASP A 75 -1.61 2.25 2.12
CA ASP A 75 -2.80 1.42 2.06
C ASP A 75 -4.02 2.22 1.57
N ALA A 76 -4.21 3.47 1.98
CA ALA A 76 -5.28 4.30 1.42
C ALA A 76 -5.11 4.58 -0.09
N LYS A 77 -3.87 4.70 -0.59
CA LYS A 77 -3.56 4.95 -2.01
C LYS A 77 -3.52 3.69 -2.88
N LEU A 78 -3.03 2.59 -2.32
CA LEU A 78 -2.85 1.30 -3.00
C LEU A 78 -3.99 0.31 -2.70
N GLY A 79 -4.80 0.55 -1.67
CA GLY A 79 -5.68 -0.42 -0.98
C GLY A 79 -6.79 -1.04 -1.81
N ASN A 80 -6.93 -0.66 -3.07
CA ASN A 80 -7.81 -1.34 -4.02
C ASN A 80 -7.04 -2.20 -5.05
N ARG A 81 -5.72 -2.04 -5.17
CA ARG A 81 -4.85 -2.87 -6.02
C ARG A 81 -4.59 -4.19 -5.30
N GLY A 82 -5.36 -5.23 -5.61
CA GLY A 82 -5.23 -6.53 -4.92
C GLY A 82 -6.48 -7.07 -4.25
N MET A 83 -7.58 -6.31 -4.23
CA MET A 83 -8.86 -6.70 -3.62
C MET A 83 -9.94 -6.80 -4.70
N PRO A 84 -10.24 -8.02 -5.20
CA PRO A 84 -11.29 -8.18 -6.19
C PRO A 84 -12.66 -7.88 -5.58
N ARG A 85 -13.56 -7.31 -6.39
CA ARG A 85 -14.94 -6.97 -6.00
C ARG A 85 -15.97 -7.96 -6.53
N SER A 86 -15.60 -8.71 -7.57
CA SER A 86 -16.38 -9.75 -8.22
C SER A 86 -15.47 -10.71 -8.98
N GLU A 87 -16.05 -11.81 -9.47
CA GLU A 87 -15.36 -12.76 -10.34
C GLU A 87 -14.83 -12.09 -11.61
N GLU A 88 -15.65 -11.23 -12.22
CA GLU A 88 -15.28 -10.49 -13.44
C GLU A 88 -14.09 -9.55 -13.18
N SER A 89 -14.08 -8.85 -12.05
CA SER A 89 -12.96 -7.97 -11.69
C SER A 89 -11.67 -8.77 -11.46
N LEU A 90 -11.76 -9.98 -10.91
CA LEU A 90 -10.60 -10.81 -10.64
C LEU A 90 -9.87 -11.17 -11.95
N ILE A 91 -10.62 -11.41 -13.02
CA ILE A 91 -10.07 -11.70 -14.35
C ILE A 91 -9.61 -10.42 -15.04
N ALA A 92 -10.42 -9.36 -15.01
CA ALA A 92 -10.12 -8.11 -15.70
C ALA A 92 -8.91 -7.36 -15.10
N ASP A 93 -8.75 -7.41 -13.78
CA ASP A 93 -7.80 -6.57 -13.07
C ASP A 93 -6.44 -7.24 -12.81
N ILE A 94 -6.28 -8.55 -13.07
CA ILE A 94 -5.01 -9.25 -12.78
C ILE A 94 -3.83 -8.59 -13.51
N THR A 95 -3.96 -8.32 -14.80
CA THR A 95 -2.88 -7.68 -15.57
C THR A 95 -2.62 -6.24 -15.11
N PRO A 96 -3.63 -5.36 -14.98
CA PRO A 96 -3.44 -4.03 -14.38
C PRO A 96 -2.78 -4.06 -13.00
N VAL A 97 -3.13 -5.02 -12.14
CA VAL A 97 -2.55 -5.17 -10.80
C VAL A 97 -1.07 -5.55 -10.90
N LEU A 98 -0.71 -6.52 -11.72
CA LEU A 98 0.69 -6.93 -11.90
C LEU A 98 1.53 -5.82 -12.53
N ILE A 99 0.99 -5.06 -13.49
CA ILE A 99 1.64 -3.86 -14.05
C ILE A 99 1.84 -2.81 -12.95
N GLY A 100 0.82 -2.59 -12.11
CA GLY A 100 0.92 -1.68 -10.98
C GLY A 100 1.99 -2.10 -9.96
N PHE A 101 2.29 -3.39 -9.83
CA PHE A 101 3.41 -3.87 -9.03
C PHE A 101 4.77 -3.57 -9.68
N ASP A 102 4.90 -3.73 -11.00
CA ASP A 102 6.12 -3.32 -11.72
C ASP A 102 6.40 -1.82 -11.58
N GLU A 103 5.36 -0.98 -11.75
CA GLU A 103 5.46 0.48 -11.61
C GLU A 103 5.88 0.93 -10.21
N GLN A 104 5.66 0.08 -9.21
CA GLN A 104 5.92 0.37 -7.80
C GLN A 104 6.89 -0.65 -7.19
N GLU A 105 7.82 -1.19 -8.00
CA GLU A 105 8.67 -2.32 -7.61
C GLU A 105 9.34 -2.12 -6.24
N GLN A 106 9.94 -0.96 -6.00
CA GLN A 106 10.67 -0.66 -4.76
C GLN A 106 9.74 -0.74 -3.54
N LEU A 107 8.56 -0.12 -3.64
CA LEU A 107 7.54 -0.13 -2.61
C LEU A 107 6.97 -1.53 -2.40
N MET A 108 6.75 -2.29 -3.47
CA MET A 108 6.26 -3.67 -3.40
C MET A 108 7.28 -4.59 -2.74
N ARG A 109 8.57 -4.46 -3.07
CA ARG A 109 9.65 -5.20 -2.42
C ARG A 109 9.73 -4.86 -0.94
N ALA A 110 9.74 -3.56 -0.60
CA ALA A 110 9.74 -3.13 0.80
C ALA A 110 8.52 -3.68 1.57
N ALA A 111 7.33 -3.67 0.94
CA ALA A 111 6.16 -4.29 1.54
C ALA A 111 6.44 -5.78 1.80
N LEU A 112 6.83 -6.54 0.78
CA LEU A 112 6.96 -8.00 0.85
C LEU A 112 8.10 -8.49 1.76
N LEU A 113 9.22 -7.78 1.80
CA LEU A 113 10.49 -8.25 2.38
C LEU A 113 10.80 -7.67 3.77
N THR A 114 10.11 -6.62 4.21
CA THR A 114 10.33 -6.02 5.55
C THR A 114 9.29 -6.46 6.58
N SER A 115 9.65 -6.33 7.86
CA SER A 115 8.78 -6.67 8.98
C SER A 115 7.57 -5.72 9.11
N GLU A 116 7.79 -4.44 8.81
CA GLU A 116 6.82 -3.35 8.87
C GLU A 116 5.83 -3.47 7.72
N GLY A 117 6.32 -3.73 6.51
CA GLY A 117 5.49 -4.04 5.37
C GLY A 117 4.60 -5.27 5.65
N ARG A 118 5.17 -6.31 6.28
CA ARG A 118 4.39 -7.49 6.72
C ARG A 118 3.30 -7.11 7.72
N ALA A 119 3.61 -6.29 8.72
CA ALA A 119 2.61 -5.84 9.69
C ALA A 119 1.42 -5.14 9.01
N MET A 120 1.69 -4.26 8.03
CA MET A 120 0.66 -3.63 7.20
C MET A 120 -0.18 -4.67 6.44
N ARG A 121 0.43 -5.59 5.67
CA ARG A 121 -0.36 -6.61 4.93
C ARG A 121 -1.22 -7.47 5.85
N MET A 122 -0.75 -7.71 7.07
CA MET A 122 -1.47 -8.52 8.06
C MET A 122 -2.60 -7.75 8.76
N SER A 123 -2.59 -6.42 8.79
CA SER A 123 -3.70 -5.63 9.36
C SER A 123 -4.97 -5.78 8.54
N VAL A 124 -4.86 -5.89 7.21
CA VAL A 124 -5.99 -6.04 6.27
C VAL A 124 -6.31 -7.49 5.89
N LYS A 125 -5.75 -8.48 6.60
CA LYS A 125 -5.87 -9.91 6.23
C LYS A 125 -7.31 -10.41 6.16
N ALA A 126 -8.18 -9.92 7.05
CA ALA A 126 -9.56 -10.38 7.16
C ALA A 126 -10.40 -9.85 6.00
N GLU A 127 -10.25 -8.57 5.68
CA GLU A 127 -10.88 -7.92 4.53
C GLU A 127 -10.42 -8.57 3.22
N ARG A 128 -9.11 -8.74 3.03
CA ARG A 128 -8.57 -9.42 1.84
C ARG A 128 -9.17 -10.81 1.65
N ARG A 129 -9.23 -11.60 2.72
CA ARG A 129 -9.83 -12.93 2.68
C ARG A 129 -11.30 -12.86 2.26
N ALA A 130 -12.07 -11.95 2.84
CA ALA A 130 -13.49 -11.78 2.50
C ALA A 130 -13.69 -11.39 1.03
N CYS A 131 -12.85 -10.51 0.47
CA CYS A 131 -12.92 -10.13 -0.95
C CYS A 131 -12.73 -11.33 -1.89
N PHE A 132 -11.73 -12.18 -1.64
CA PHE A 132 -11.51 -13.37 -2.47
C PHE A 132 -12.59 -14.44 -2.29
N GLU A 133 -13.05 -14.67 -1.06
CA GLU A 133 -14.18 -15.59 -0.80
C GLU A 133 -15.45 -15.11 -1.51
N MET A 134 -15.73 -13.80 -1.47
CA MET A 134 -16.87 -13.20 -2.18
C MET A 134 -16.71 -13.30 -3.71
N ALA A 135 -15.57 -12.88 -4.25
CA ALA A 135 -15.32 -12.85 -5.69
C ALA A 135 -15.38 -14.24 -6.35
N LEU A 136 -15.14 -15.32 -5.60
CA LEU A 136 -15.14 -16.69 -6.11
C LEU A 136 -16.43 -17.45 -5.77
N THR A 137 -17.47 -16.78 -5.26
CA THR A 137 -18.71 -17.45 -4.84
C THR A 137 -19.36 -18.22 -6.00
N GLY A 138 -19.44 -17.61 -7.19
CA GLY A 138 -20.00 -18.25 -8.40
C GLY A 138 -19.14 -19.41 -8.89
N ALA A 139 -17.85 -19.15 -9.17
CA ALA A 139 -16.88 -20.17 -9.59
C ALA A 139 -16.73 -21.37 -8.63
N THR A 140 -17.14 -21.25 -7.37
CA THR A 140 -17.01 -22.32 -6.36
C THR A 140 -18.36 -22.84 -5.86
N GLU A 141 -19.43 -22.57 -6.59
CA GLU A 141 -20.75 -23.16 -6.36
C GLU A 141 -20.67 -24.69 -6.41
N GLY A 142 -21.35 -25.36 -5.47
CA GLY A 142 -21.37 -26.83 -5.39
C GLY A 142 -20.17 -27.49 -4.70
N LEU A 143 -19.07 -26.76 -4.43
CA LEU A 143 -17.92 -27.31 -3.68
C LEU A 143 -18.21 -27.47 -2.18
N ALA A 144 -17.44 -28.30 -1.47
CA ALA A 144 -17.51 -28.32 0.00
C ALA A 144 -16.91 -27.02 0.59
N PRO A 145 -17.31 -26.59 1.81
CA PRO A 145 -16.79 -25.36 2.42
C PRO A 145 -15.26 -25.30 2.54
N GLU A 146 -14.61 -26.43 2.81
CA GLU A 146 -13.15 -26.51 2.91
C GLU A 146 -12.48 -26.34 1.54
N GLU A 147 -13.07 -26.92 0.49
CA GLU A 147 -12.58 -26.79 -0.87
C GLU A 147 -12.71 -25.35 -1.38
N ARG A 148 -13.84 -24.69 -1.15
CA ARG A 148 -14.03 -23.26 -1.44
C ARG A 148 -12.91 -22.41 -0.84
N ARG A 149 -12.60 -22.67 0.43
CA ARG A 149 -11.52 -21.96 1.14
C ARG A 149 -10.15 -22.21 0.51
N ARG A 150 -9.85 -23.45 0.12
CA ARG A 150 -8.57 -23.80 -0.53
C ARG A 150 -8.43 -23.13 -1.89
N VAL A 151 -9.50 -23.13 -2.70
CA VAL A 151 -9.55 -22.43 -3.99
C VAL A 151 -9.29 -20.93 -3.79
N ALA A 152 -10.03 -20.29 -2.86
CA ALA A 152 -9.82 -18.87 -2.56
C ALA A 152 -8.38 -18.55 -2.14
N ALA A 153 -7.76 -19.41 -1.32
CA ALA A 153 -6.38 -19.24 -0.89
C ALA A 153 -5.38 -19.33 -2.06
N VAL A 154 -5.55 -20.29 -2.97
CA VAL A 154 -4.67 -20.46 -4.15
C VAL A 154 -4.83 -19.29 -5.11
N ILE A 155 -6.06 -18.88 -5.42
CA ILE A 155 -6.32 -17.75 -6.30
C ILE A 155 -5.76 -16.45 -5.69
N GLN A 156 -5.95 -16.23 -4.38
CA GLN A 156 -5.34 -15.10 -3.69
C GLN A 156 -3.80 -15.11 -3.81
N LEU A 157 -3.16 -16.27 -3.67
CA LEU A 157 -1.71 -16.40 -3.83
C LEU A 157 -1.28 -16.01 -5.25
N LEU A 158 -1.96 -16.52 -6.28
CA LEU A 158 -1.65 -16.22 -7.68
C LEU A 158 -1.87 -14.74 -8.02
N TYR A 159 -2.83 -14.08 -7.39
CA TYR A 159 -3.10 -12.64 -7.52
C TYR A 159 -2.13 -11.76 -6.70
N SER A 160 -1.25 -12.35 -5.90
CA SER A 160 -0.48 -11.61 -4.89
C SER A 160 0.86 -11.05 -5.39
N GLY A 161 1.37 -10.06 -4.65
CA GLY A 161 2.74 -9.59 -4.81
C GLY A 161 3.80 -10.68 -4.64
N TYR A 162 3.53 -11.78 -3.90
CA TYR A 162 4.48 -12.89 -3.80
C TYR A 162 4.60 -13.67 -5.10
N ALA A 163 3.48 -13.89 -5.80
CA ALA A 163 3.50 -14.53 -7.11
C ALA A 163 4.23 -13.64 -8.13
N TRP A 164 3.92 -12.35 -8.15
CA TRP A 164 4.65 -11.36 -8.96
C TRP A 164 6.16 -11.37 -8.68
N LEU A 165 6.56 -11.27 -7.41
CA LEU A 165 7.97 -11.23 -7.01
C LEU A 165 8.69 -12.52 -7.42
N SER A 166 8.06 -13.68 -7.21
CA SER A 166 8.62 -14.97 -7.60
C SER A 166 8.78 -15.09 -9.12
N MET A 167 7.77 -14.69 -9.90
CA MET A 167 7.83 -14.67 -11.37
C MET A 167 8.92 -13.71 -11.88
N ARG A 168 9.08 -12.55 -11.25
CA ARG A 168 10.10 -11.57 -11.60
C ARG A 168 11.51 -12.07 -11.29
N ASP A 169 11.75 -12.48 -10.05
CA ASP A 169 13.11 -12.77 -9.58
C ASP A 169 13.64 -14.12 -10.10
N HIS A 170 12.77 -15.13 -10.25
CA HIS A 170 13.21 -16.47 -10.70
C HIS A 170 13.10 -16.66 -12.20
N TRP A 171 12.18 -15.95 -12.87
CA TRP A 171 11.84 -16.22 -14.28
C TRP A 171 12.00 -14.99 -15.18
N GLY A 172 12.35 -13.83 -14.64
CA GLY A 172 12.53 -12.60 -15.41
C GLY A 172 11.24 -12.07 -16.05
N LEU A 173 10.08 -12.46 -15.52
CA LEU A 173 8.78 -12.03 -16.04
C LEU A 173 8.33 -10.69 -15.45
N THR A 174 7.52 -9.98 -16.22
CA THR A 174 6.89 -8.71 -15.81
C THR A 174 5.37 -8.83 -15.93
N GLY A 175 4.62 -7.94 -15.27
CA GLY A 175 3.17 -7.85 -15.41
C GLY A 175 2.69 -7.51 -16.82
N LYS A 176 3.58 -7.00 -17.68
CA LYS A 176 3.33 -6.84 -19.11
C LYS A 176 3.46 -8.19 -19.83
N ALA A 177 2.38 -8.64 -20.47
CA ALA A 177 2.48 -9.68 -21.49
C ALA A 177 3.29 -9.15 -22.69
N LYS A 178 4.13 -9.99 -23.29
CA LYS A 178 4.76 -9.71 -24.58
C LYS A 178 3.80 -9.98 -25.72
#